data_AF-A0A941LMU7-F1
#
_entry.id   AF-A0A941LMU7-F1
#
_cell.length_a   1.000
_cell.length_b   1.000
_cell.length_c   1.000
_cell.angle_alpha   90.00
_cell.angle_beta   90.00
_cell.angle_gamma   90.00
#
_symmetry.space_group_name_H-M   'P 1'
#
loop_
_entity.id
_entity.type
_entity.pdbx_description
1 polymer ?
#
loop_
_entity_poly.entity_id
_entity_poly.type
_entity_poly.pdbx_seq_one_letter_code
_entity_poly.pdbx_strand_id
1 'polypeptide(L)'
;MLRRWFDSCIICLVATGRRPAAIVLVILLQAGVPPLSDGAPGGKTEVLPMEKAAPAAVVIEASGTEPELRRQMRTKNGVAELESGTVRFSLAPTGRYGFIAPKQLGMALVTQSPDLMLERVSSSSGSYEIHKLGDGSGLLVGFVGNEVVPQIKPSERPKSVRLFLYSNSFRNATTIAAVPLTKLMVDQMPRRIDSRQVDGPVLLEMDLQGTANRKAPSQ
;
A
#
# COMPACT_ATOMS: atom_id res chain seq x y z
N MET A 1 -22.03 -13.39 -31.95
CA MET A 1 -20.90 -13.10 -32.85
C MET A 1 -20.88 -11.61 -33.17
N LEU A 2 -19.72 -10.99 -32.94
CA LEU A 2 -19.17 -9.72 -33.43
C LEU A 2 -19.97 -8.41 -33.34
N ARG A 3 -19.49 -7.56 -32.41
CA ARG A 3 -19.53 -6.10 -32.43
C ARG A 3 -18.61 -5.56 -33.55
N ARG A 4 -19.09 -4.63 -34.38
CA ARG A 4 -18.31 -3.74 -35.26
C ARG A 4 -18.35 -2.34 -34.64
N TRP A 5 -17.24 -1.85 -34.07
CA TRP A 5 -16.17 -1.07 -34.70
C TRP A 5 -16.61 0.31 -35.18
N PHE A 6 -15.93 1.30 -34.59
CA PHE A 6 -15.98 2.75 -34.78
C PHE A 6 -15.78 3.15 -36.24
N ASP A 7 -16.51 4.18 -36.69
CA ASP A 7 -16.13 4.95 -37.87
C ASP A 7 -15.86 6.42 -37.52
N SER A 8 -14.76 6.87 -38.10
CA SER A 8 -14.03 8.11 -37.91
C SER A 8 -14.76 9.35 -38.40
N CYS A 9 -14.64 10.46 -37.66
CA CYS A 9 -15.00 11.78 -38.15
C CYS A 9 -13.81 12.45 -38.85
N ILE A 10 -14.10 12.84 -40.09
CA ILE A 10 -13.33 13.58 -41.08
C ILE A 10 -13.01 15.00 -40.58
N ILE A 11 -11.82 15.53 -40.92
CA ILE A 11 -11.60 16.86 -41.54
C ILE A 11 -10.19 16.86 -42.14
N CYS A 12 -10.12 16.83 -43.46
CA CYS A 12 -8.97 17.29 -44.24
C CYS A 12 -9.38 18.60 -44.90
N LEU A 13 -8.72 19.70 -44.57
CA LEU A 13 -8.88 20.96 -45.28
C LEU A 13 -7.55 21.73 -45.27
N VAL A 14 -6.76 21.53 -46.32
CA VAL A 14 -5.69 22.46 -46.71
C VAL A 14 -5.94 22.79 -48.17
N ALA A 15 -6.73 23.85 -48.37
CA ALA A 15 -6.95 24.46 -49.67
C ALA A 15 -5.87 25.51 -49.94
N THR A 16 -5.35 25.43 -51.15
CA THR A 16 -4.45 26.32 -51.85
C THR A 16 -4.87 27.79 -51.79
N GLY A 17 -3.86 28.66 -51.72
CA GLY A 17 -4.03 30.10 -51.51
C GLY A 17 -4.60 30.89 -52.69
N ARG A 18 -5.29 31.97 -52.32
CA ARG A 18 -5.37 33.27 -53.01
C ARG A 18 -6.08 34.26 -52.07
N ARG A 19 -5.36 35.30 -51.63
CA ARG A 19 -5.91 36.55 -51.03
C ARG A 19 -6.42 37.46 -52.17
N PRO A 20 -7.03 38.66 -51.95
CA PRO A 20 -7.46 39.34 -50.70
C PRO A 20 -8.90 39.93 -50.77
N ALA A 21 -9.52 40.23 -49.62
CA ALA A 21 -10.42 41.39 -49.49
C ALA A 21 -10.71 41.65 -48.01
N ALA A 22 -10.48 42.90 -47.58
CA ALA A 22 -10.73 43.40 -46.26
C ALA A 22 -12.23 43.59 -46.00
N ILE A 23 -12.71 43.16 -44.83
CA ILE A 23 -13.89 43.76 -44.19
C ILE A 23 -13.53 43.97 -42.72
N VAL A 24 -13.23 45.22 -42.40
CA VAL A 24 -13.26 45.78 -41.05
C VAL A 24 -14.70 46.21 -40.80
N LEU A 25 -15.35 45.69 -39.75
CA LEU A 25 -16.47 46.39 -39.12
C LEU A 25 -16.45 46.14 -37.60
N VAL A 26 -16.14 47.23 -36.90
CA VAL A 26 -16.27 47.48 -35.46
C VAL A 26 -17.73 47.85 -35.16
N ILE A 27 -18.21 47.60 -33.93
CA ILE A 27 -19.27 48.29 -33.13
C ILE A 27 -19.99 47.25 -32.25
N LEU A 28 -20.38 47.44 -30.99
CA LEU A 28 -20.09 48.32 -29.84
C LEU A 28 -20.85 47.68 -28.65
N LEU A 29 -20.26 47.81 -27.45
CA LEU A 29 -20.88 47.89 -26.11
C LEU A 29 -22.37 47.53 -25.94
N GLN A 30 -22.67 46.64 -24.99
CA GLN A 30 -23.57 47.01 -23.88
C GLN A 30 -23.07 46.45 -22.54
N ALA A 31 -23.00 47.38 -21.58
CA ALA A 31 -22.58 47.21 -20.20
C ALA A 31 -23.73 46.67 -19.34
N GLY A 32 -23.39 45.90 -18.31
CA GLY A 32 -24.32 45.51 -17.27
C GLY A 32 -23.58 45.07 -16.00
N VAL A 33 -23.36 46.01 -15.08
CA VAL A 33 -23.00 45.80 -13.67
C VAL A 33 -23.83 46.81 -12.85
N PRO A 34 -24.14 46.58 -11.57
CA PRO A 34 -24.56 45.38 -10.82
C PRO A 34 -25.95 45.65 -10.14
N PRO A 35 -26.36 44.85 -9.12
CA PRO A 35 -26.17 45.40 -7.78
C PRO A 35 -25.50 44.43 -6.80
N LEU A 36 -24.65 45.01 -5.95
CA LEU A 36 -24.22 44.46 -4.68
C LEU A 36 -25.44 44.25 -3.77
N SER A 37 -25.55 43.07 -3.18
CA SER A 37 -26.24 42.90 -1.90
C SER A 37 -25.37 42.05 -0.99
N ASP A 38 -25.09 42.64 0.16
CA ASP A 38 -24.25 42.21 1.26
C ASP A 38 -24.89 41.05 2.05
N GLY A 39 -24.10 40.14 2.64
CA GLY A 39 -24.69 39.04 3.41
C GLY A 39 -23.83 37.84 3.83
N ALA A 40 -22.58 38.04 4.26
CA ALA A 40 -21.86 37.27 5.32
C ALA A 40 -21.77 35.71 5.26
N PRO A 41 -21.08 35.01 6.19
CA PRO A 41 -19.89 34.23 5.88
C PRO A 41 -20.11 32.71 6.02
N GLY A 42 -19.65 31.93 5.05
CA GLY A 42 -19.76 30.48 5.10
C GLY A 42 -18.59 29.82 4.40
N GLY A 43 -17.43 29.84 5.05
CA GLY A 43 -16.27 29.08 4.61
C GLY A 43 -16.64 27.61 4.48
N LYS A 44 -16.91 27.16 3.26
CA LYS A 44 -16.88 25.76 2.91
C LYS A 44 -15.41 25.38 2.95
N THR A 45 -14.93 24.97 4.12
CA THR A 45 -13.75 24.14 4.25
C THR A 45 -13.91 23.00 3.25
N GLU A 46 -13.14 23.05 2.17
CA GLU A 46 -12.79 21.86 1.42
C GLU A 46 -12.24 20.86 2.43
N VAL A 47 -13.05 19.85 2.74
CA VAL A 47 -12.63 18.73 3.55
C VAL A 47 -11.54 18.04 2.75
N LEU A 48 -10.29 18.26 3.13
CA LEU A 48 -9.13 17.54 2.62
C LEU A 48 -9.45 16.03 2.64
N PRO A 49 -9.01 15.26 1.63
CA PRO A 49 -9.32 13.84 1.54
C PRO A 49 -8.98 13.16 2.86
N MET A 50 -10.00 12.54 3.47
CA MET A 50 -9.88 11.78 4.71
C MET A 50 -8.67 10.86 4.58
N GLU A 51 -7.63 11.15 5.38
CA GLU A 51 -6.36 10.42 5.40
C GLU A 51 -6.71 8.93 5.51
N LYS A 52 -6.42 8.19 4.44
CA LYS A 52 -6.84 6.79 4.33
C LYS A 52 -6.23 6.02 5.50
N ALA A 53 -7.07 5.62 6.45
CA ALA A 53 -6.64 4.88 7.62
C ALA A 53 -5.83 3.65 7.20
N ALA A 54 -4.70 3.41 7.87
CA ALA A 54 -3.90 2.23 7.62
C ALA A 54 -4.75 0.96 7.80
N PRO A 55 -4.53 -0.10 6.99
CA PRO A 55 -5.31 -1.32 7.10
C PRO A 55 -5.15 -1.91 8.52
N ALA A 56 -6.16 -2.65 8.98
CA ALA A 56 -6.07 -3.36 10.25
C ALA A 56 -5.03 -4.49 10.15
N ALA A 57 -4.34 -4.78 11.25
CA ALA A 57 -3.59 -6.03 11.33
C ALA A 57 -4.56 -7.21 11.39
N VAL A 58 -4.17 -8.32 10.75
CA VAL A 58 -4.97 -9.54 10.66
C VAL A 58 -4.21 -10.68 11.33
N VAL A 59 -4.88 -11.41 12.22
CA VAL A 59 -4.31 -12.58 12.90
C VAL A 59 -5.17 -13.81 12.59
N ILE A 60 -4.54 -14.98 12.53
CA ILE A 60 -5.22 -16.28 12.50
C ILE A 60 -4.78 -17.05 13.74
N GLU A 61 -5.70 -17.17 14.70
CA GLU A 61 -5.54 -17.94 15.93
C GLU A 61 -6.05 -19.37 15.68
N ALA A 62 -5.37 -20.08 14.78
CA ALA A 62 -5.66 -21.48 14.46
C ALA A 62 -4.38 -22.30 14.51
N SER A 63 -4.50 -23.56 14.91
CA SER A 63 -3.40 -24.52 14.84
C SER A 63 -3.28 -25.07 13.41
N GLY A 64 -2.06 -25.23 12.92
CA GLY A 64 -1.82 -25.79 11.59
C GLY A 64 -0.35 -25.78 11.20
N THR A 65 -0.04 -26.35 10.03
CA THR A 65 1.29 -26.25 9.44
C THR A 65 1.50 -24.86 8.81
N GLU A 66 2.74 -24.42 8.62
CA GLU A 66 3.01 -23.10 8.03
C GLU A 66 2.34 -22.88 6.66
N PRO A 67 2.37 -23.85 5.72
CA PRO A 67 1.71 -23.68 4.42
C PRO A 67 0.19 -23.56 4.56
N GLU A 68 -0.40 -24.25 5.54
CA GLU A 68 -1.83 -24.17 5.86
C GLU A 68 -2.21 -22.76 6.32
N LEU A 69 -1.50 -22.26 7.33
CA LEU A 69 -1.72 -20.95 7.91
C LEU A 69 -1.49 -19.82 6.90
N ARG A 70 -0.46 -19.91 6.07
CA ARG A 70 -0.23 -18.96 4.97
C ARG A 70 -1.35 -18.98 3.96
N ARG A 71 -1.85 -20.17 3.57
CA ARG A 71 -3.00 -20.28 2.66
C ARG A 71 -4.25 -19.64 3.25
N GLN A 72 -4.56 -19.92 4.52
CA GLN A 72 -5.69 -19.29 5.21
C GLN A 72 -5.53 -17.76 5.27
N MET A 73 -4.32 -17.25 5.52
CA MET A 73 -4.04 -15.81 5.51
C MET A 73 -4.26 -15.17 4.13
N ARG A 74 -3.83 -15.84 3.05
CA ARG A 74 -4.08 -15.39 1.66
C ARG A 74 -5.57 -15.35 1.34
N THR A 75 -6.30 -16.41 1.70
CA THR A 75 -7.76 -16.47 1.52
C THR A 75 -8.47 -15.38 2.32
N LYS A 76 -8.10 -15.19 3.59
CA LYS A 76 -8.69 -14.17 4.47
C LYS A 76 -8.44 -12.74 3.95
N ASN A 77 -7.27 -12.49 3.39
CA ASN A 77 -6.90 -11.19 2.83
C ASN A 77 -7.30 -11.01 1.36
N GLY A 78 -7.88 -12.04 0.73
CA GLY A 78 -8.34 -12.00 -0.66
C GLY A 78 -7.22 -11.76 -1.68
N VAL A 79 -6.03 -12.32 -1.44
CA VAL A 79 -4.86 -12.12 -2.32
C VAL A 79 -4.51 -13.38 -3.13
N ALA A 80 -4.15 -13.18 -4.39
CA ALA A 80 -3.64 -14.21 -5.29
C ALA A 80 -2.13 -14.06 -5.52
N GLU A 81 -1.47 -15.11 -6.03
CA GLU A 81 -0.04 -15.04 -6.33
C GLU A 81 0.23 -13.98 -7.41
N LEU A 82 1.41 -13.34 -7.36
CA LEU A 82 1.92 -12.54 -8.46
C LEU A 82 2.01 -13.35 -9.76
N GLU A 83 1.74 -12.71 -10.89
CA GLU A 83 1.65 -13.39 -12.19
C GLU A 83 3.02 -13.78 -12.74
N SER A 84 4.07 -12.97 -12.54
CA SER A 84 5.41 -13.32 -12.98
C SER A 84 6.50 -12.45 -12.35
N GLY A 85 7.70 -13.03 -12.26
CA GLY A 85 8.95 -12.30 -12.05
C GLY A 85 9.06 -11.51 -10.75
N THR A 86 9.80 -10.42 -10.86
CA THR A 86 10.07 -9.46 -9.77
C THR A 86 9.47 -8.12 -10.15
N VAL A 87 8.73 -7.51 -9.24
CA VAL A 87 8.01 -6.25 -9.46
C VAL A 87 8.11 -5.35 -8.24
N ARG A 88 8.14 -4.05 -8.47
CA ARG A 88 8.02 -3.04 -7.41
C ARG A 88 6.63 -3.07 -6.79
N PHE A 89 6.52 -2.92 -5.47
CA PHE A 89 5.26 -2.91 -4.74
C PHE A 89 4.30 -1.83 -5.29
N SER A 90 4.82 -0.65 -5.65
CA SER A 90 4.04 0.43 -6.25
C SER A 90 3.37 0.01 -7.57
N LEU A 91 4.06 -0.79 -8.38
CA LEU A 91 3.63 -1.25 -9.71
C LEU A 91 2.90 -2.60 -9.69
N ALA A 92 3.01 -3.36 -8.62
CA ALA A 92 2.35 -4.64 -8.47
C ALA A 92 0.81 -4.49 -8.57
N PRO A 93 0.09 -5.40 -9.23
CA PRO A 93 -1.37 -5.37 -9.22
C PRO A 93 -1.92 -5.49 -7.79
N THR A 94 -3.07 -4.87 -7.50
CA THR A 94 -3.75 -5.03 -6.21
C THR A 94 -4.36 -6.43 -6.08
N GLY A 95 -4.61 -6.86 -4.83
CA GLY A 95 -5.09 -8.22 -4.56
C GLY A 95 -4.04 -9.29 -4.84
N ARG A 96 -2.75 -8.96 -4.74
CA ARG A 96 -1.64 -9.88 -5.01
C ARG A 96 -0.73 -10.06 -3.81
N TYR A 97 -0.08 -11.21 -3.71
CA TYR A 97 1.01 -11.45 -2.77
C TYR A 97 2.29 -11.87 -3.48
N GLY A 98 3.42 -11.52 -2.87
CA GLY A 98 4.75 -11.93 -3.29
C GLY A 98 5.68 -12.04 -2.08
N PHE A 99 6.95 -12.29 -2.36
CA PHE A 99 7.98 -12.48 -1.35
C PHE A 99 9.03 -11.38 -1.43
N ILE A 100 9.69 -11.12 -0.31
CA ILE A 100 10.83 -10.21 -0.23
C ILE A 100 11.94 -10.85 0.59
N ALA A 101 13.17 -10.75 0.08
CA ALA A 101 14.33 -11.21 0.81
C ALA A 101 14.53 -10.35 2.09
N PRO A 102 14.94 -10.94 3.22
CA PRO A 102 15.03 -10.22 4.50
C PRO A 102 15.94 -8.99 4.46
N LYS A 103 17.07 -9.08 3.75
CA LYS A 103 17.99 -7.94 3.58
C LYS A 103 17.32 -6.79 2.82
N GLN A 104 16.56 -7.09 1.77
CA GLN A 104 15.86 -6.07 0.99
C GLN A 104 14.74 -5.42 1.81
N LEU A 105 13.99 -6.21 2.57
CA LEU A 105 12.97 -5.70 3.48
C LEU A 105 13.58 -4.77 4.53
N GLY A 106 14.66 -5.21 5.20
CA GLY A 106 15.34 -4.40 6.20
C GLY A 106 15.83 -3.06 5.66
N MET A 107 16.51 -3.07 4.51
CA MET A 107 16.97 -1.83 3.88
C MET A 107 15.79 -0.90 3.59
N ALA A 108 14.72 -1.41 2.99
CA ALA A 108 13.59 -0.59 2.64
C ALA A 108 12.87 0.01 3.86
N LEU A 109 12.72 -0.75 4.94
CA LEU A 109 12.08 -0.24 6.16
C LEU A 109 12.97 0.75 6.92
N VAL A 110 14.28 0.48 7.03
CA VAL A 110 15.24 1.36 7.72
C VAL A 110 15.43 2.67 6.97
N THR A 111 15.52 2.65 5.63
CA THR A 111 15.66 3.87 4.82
C THR A 111 14.32 4.52 4.50
N GLN A 112 13.21 4.00 5.01
CA GLN A 112 11.85 4.44 4.70
C GLN A 112 11.60 4.53 3.18
N SER A 113 12.18 3.59 2.43
CA SER A 113 12.01 3.52 0.98
C SER A 113 10.54 3.21 0.67
N PRO A 114 9.90 3.98 -0.23
CA PRO A 114 8.48 3.83 -0.51
C PRO A 114 8.16 2.57 -1.33
N ASP A 115 9.17 1.92 -1.93
CA ASP A 115 8.92 0.89 -2.93
C ASP A 115 9.72 -0.40 -2.68
N LEU A 116 9.00 -1.43 -2.23
CA LEU A 116 9.52 -2.76 -1.91
C LEU A 116 9.65 -3.60 -3.18
N MET A 117 10.72 -4.39 -3.31
CA MET A 117 10.84 -5.36 -4.40
C MET A 117 10.13 -6.65 -4.00
N LEU A 118 9.14 -7.05 -4.80
CA LEU A 118 8.38 -8.28 -4.62
C LEU A 118 8.79 -9.30 -5.67
N GLU A 119 8.99 -10.53 -5.24
CA GLU A 119 9.27 -11.68 -6.08
C GLU A 119 8.08 -12.62 -6.07
N ARG A 120 7.72 -13.17 -7.22
CA ARG A 120 6.66 -14.18 -7.31
C ARG A 120 6.99 -15.42 -6.47
N VAL A 121 8.22 -15.91 -6.60
CA VAL A 121 8.74 -17.07 -5.89
C VAL A 121 9.79 -16.60 -4.89
N SER A 122 9.76 -17.13 -3.68
CA SER A 122 10.76 -16.83 -2.66
C SER A 122 12.17 -17.18 -3.14
N SER A 123 13.05 -16.19 -3.24
CA SER A 123 14.46 -16.38 -3.60
C SER A 123 15.32 -17.00 -2.49
N SER A 124 14.84 -16.98 -1.24
CA SER A 124 15.59 -17.49 -0.09
C SER A 124 14.70 -18.14 0.96
N SER A 125 15.26 -19.07 1.71
CA SER A 125 14.70 -19.49 2.98
C SER A 125 14.66 -18.31 3.94
N GLY A 126 13.53 -18.15 4.62
CA GLY A 126 13.29 -17.02 5.53
C GLY A 126 12.83 -15.72 4.86
N SER A 127 12.50 -15.71 3.56
CA SER A 127 11.83 -14.55 2.96
C SER A 127 10.49 -14.26 3.64
N TYR A 128 10.15 -12.97 3.70
CA TYR A 128 8.84 -12.55 4.17
C TYR A 128 7.85 -12.53 3.01
N GLU A 129 6.59 -12.73 3.34
CA GLU A 129 5.49 -12.58 2.38
C GLU A 129 4.84 -11.22 2.57
N ILE A 130 4.56 -10.54 1.45
CA ILE A 130 3.90 -9.24 1.43
C ILE A 130 2.60 -9.39 0.65
N HIS A 131 1.52 -8.88 1.23
CA HIS A 131 0.21 -8.78 0.59
C HIS A 131 -0.05 -7.35 0.17
N LYS A 132 -0.36 -7.13 -1.11
CA LYS A 132 -0.96 -5.89 -1.60
C LYS A 132 -2.47 -6.09 -1.68
N LEU A 133 -3.21 -5.44 -0.78
CA LEU A 133 -4.65 -5.56 -0.70
C LEU A 133 -5.36 -4.91 -1.90
N GLY A 134 -6.66 -5.17 -2.06
CA GLY A 134 -7.47 -4.63 -3.16
C GLY A 134 -7.48 -3.10 -3.21
N ASP A 135 -7.27 -2.45 -2.07
CA ASP A 135 -7.20 -1.01 -1.92
C ASP A 135 -5.78 -0.44 -2.12
N GLY A 136 -4.80 -1.30 -2.45
CA GLY A 136 -3.40 -0.95 -2.67
C GLY A 136 -2.53 -0.85 -1.41
N SER A 137 -3.12 -1.01 -0.22
CA SER A 137 -2.35 -1.02 1.03
C SER A 137 -1.55 -2.33 1.19
N GLY A 138 -0.49 -2.26 1.98
CA GLY A 138 0.46 -3.37 2.14
C GLY A 138 0.42 -4.00 3.53
N LEU A 139 0.39 -5.33 3.60
CA LEU A 139 0.60 -6.09 4.83
C LEU A 139 1.86 -6.95 4.73
N LEU A 140 2.66 -6.97 5.80
CA LEU A 140 3.78 -7.89 5.99
C LEU A 140 3.31 -9.10 6.78
N VAL A 141 3.59 -10.31 6.27
CA VAL A 141 3.13 -11.57 6.87
C VAL A 141 4.29 -12.33 7.49
N GLY A 142 4.09 -12.77 8.73
CA GLY A 142 5.02 -13.63 9.46
C GLY A 142 4.36 -14.23 10.70
N PHE A 143 5.18 -14.83 11.57
CA PHE A 143 4.76 -15.49 12.78
C PHE A 143 5.15 -14.69 14.01
N VAL A 144 4.28 -14.65 15.01
CA VAL A 144 4.46 -13.95 16.28
C VAL A 144 4.11 -14.87 17.45
N GLY A 145 4.61 -14.53 18.63
CA GLY A 145 4.18 -15.17 19.88
C GLY A 145 2.71 -14.89 20.19
N ASN A 146 2.06 -15.82 20.88
CA ASN A 146 0.65 -15.68 21.25
C ASN A 146 0.41 -14.51 22.21
N GLU A 147 1.42 -14.16 23.01
CA GLU A 147 1.39 -13.09 24.00
C GLU A 147 1.19 -11.68 23.41
N VAL A 148 1.58 -11.46 22.15
CA VAL A 148 1.44 -10.16 21.49
C VAL A 148 0.14 -10.02 20.68
N VAL A 149 -0.61 -11.11 20.48
CA VAL A 149 -1.83 -11.12 19.65
C VAL A 149 -2.88 -10.09 20.10
N PRO A 150 -3.21 -9.93 21.40
CA PRO A 150 -4.17 -8.92 21.84
C PRO A 150 -3.73 -7.50 21.47
N GLN A 151 -2.42 -7.22 21.53
CA GLN A 151 -1.82 -5.91 21.28
C GLN A 151 -1.73 -5.57 19.78
N ILE A 152 -1.78 -6.59 18.91
CA ILE A 152 -1.81 -6.41 17.46
C ILE A 152 -3.22 -6.01 16.99
N LYS A 153 -4.28 -6.42 17.70
CA LYS A 153 -5.66 -6.09 17.34
C LYS A 153 -5.93 -4.58 17.55
N PRO A 154 -6.50 -3.87 16.57
CA PRO A 154 -6.67 -2.41 16.64
C PRO A 154 -7.46 -1.90 17.85
N SER A 155 -8.37 -2.70 18.41
CA SER A 155 -9.23 -2.34 19.54
C SER A 155 -8.50 -2.18 20.87
N GLU A 156 -7.34 -2.82 21.03
CA GLU A 156 -6.59 -2.87 22.30
C GLU A 156 -5.15 -2.39 22.14
N ARG A 157 -4.79 -1.86 20.96
CA ARG A 157 -3.39 -1.55 20.61
C ARG A 157 -2.85 -0.35 21.43
N PRO A 158 -1.78 -0.54 22.22
CA PRO A 158 -0.99 0.55 22.80
C PRO A 158 -0.45 1.52 21.74
N LYS A 159 0.02 2.71 22.13
CA LYS A 159 0.56 3.71 21.17
C LYS A 159 1.67 3.14 20.27
N SER A 160 2.48 2.24 20.80
CA SER A 160 3.50 1.47 20.10
C SER A 160 3.61 0.10 20.75
N VAL A 161 3.82 -0.93 19.96
CA VAL A 161 4.06 -2.31 20.44
C VAL A 161 5.33 -2.83 19.80
N ARG A 162 6.31 -3.23 20.61
CA ARG A 162 7.50 -3.93 20.11
C ARG A 162 7.10 -5.35 19.71
N LEU A 163 7.33 -5.70 18.46
CA LEU A 163 6.99 -6.98 17.86
C LEU A 163 8.24 -7.70 17.36
N PHE A 164 8.27 -9.00 17.61
CA PHE A 164 9.23 -9.94 17.06
C PHE A 164 8.50 -10.77 15.99
N LEU A 165 8.71 -10.43 14.72
CA LEU A 165 8.08 -11.12 13.59
C LEU A 165 9.07 -12.06 12.92
N TYR A 166 8.74 -13.35 12.96
CA TYR A 166 9.52 -14.42 12.37
C TYR A 166 9.02 -14.72 10.96
N SER A 167 9.95 -14.98 10.02
CA SER A 167 9.61 -15.39 8.65
C SER A 167 8.85 -16.73 8.59
N ASN A 168 9.11 -17.59 9.57
CA ASN A 168 8.58 -18.95 9.71
C ASN A 168 8.15 -19.17 11.16
N SER A 169 7.38 -20.22 11.42
CA SER A 169 7.03 -20.60 12.77
C SER A 169 8.30 -20.97 13.54
N PHE A 170 8.41 -20.50 14.78
CA PHE A 170 9.61 -20.73 15.58
C PHE A 170 9.29 -20.76 17.08
N ARG A 171 9.59 -21.89 17.74
CA ARG A 171 9.34 -22.10 19.18
C ARG A 171 7.89 -21.74 19.56
N ASN A 172 7.70 -20.66 20.32
CA ASN A 172 6.40 -20.15 20.76
C ASN A 172 5.73 -19.20 19.75
N ALA A 173 6.46 -18.76 18.71
CA ALA A 173 5.92 -17.94 17.63
C ALA A 173 5.26 -18.83 16.57
N THR A 174 4.07 -19.33 16.87
CA THR A 174 3.29 -20.22 15.98
C THR A 174 2.08 -19.53 15.37
N THR A 175 1.70 -18.34 15.85
CA THR A 175 0.55 -17.61 15.34
C THR A 175 0.93 -16.73 14.17
N ILE A 176 0.24 -16.92 13.04
CA ILE A 176 0.47 -16.10 11.84
C ILE A 176 -0.26 -14.76 11.95
N ALA A 177 0.45 -13.69 11.62
CA ALA A 177 -0.07 -12.34 11.60
C ALA A 177 0.33 -11.61 10.31
N ALA A 178 -0.55 -10.75 9.84
CA ALA A 178 -0.32 -9.81 8.76
C ALA A 178 -0.43 -8.38 9.32
N VAL A 179 0.69 -7.67 9.34
CA VAL A 179 0.82 -6.33 9.96
C VAL A 179 0.96 -5.24 8.90
N PRO A 180 0.36 -4.05 9.09
CA PRO A 180 0.40 -2.97 8.09
C PRO A 180 1.81 -2.42 7.87
N LEU A 181 2.30 -2.46 6.62
CA LEU A 181 3.62 -1.96 6.25
C LEU A 181 3.82 -0.48 6.63
N THR A 182 2.78 0.35 6.46
CA THR A 182 2.81 1.78 6.78
C THR A 182 2.88 2.11 8.26
N LYS A 183 2.71 1.11 9.14
CA LYS A 183 2.76 1.26 10.59
C LYS A 183 4.01 0.62 11.21
N LEU A 184 4.91 0.07 10.39
CA LEU A 184 6.13 -0.56 10.87
C LEU A 184 7.23 0.48 11.02
N MET A 185 7.82 0.53 12.20
CA MET A 185 9.06 1.24 12.47
C MET A 185 10.14 0.21 12.73
N VAL A 186 11.20 0.26 11.93
CA VAL A 186 12.32 -0.68 12.02
C VAL A 186 13.59 0.12 12.22
N ASP A 187 14.32 -0.21 13.27
CA ASP A 187 15.61 0.38 13.61
C ASP A 187 16.79 -0.57 13.28
N GLN A 188 16.51 -1.84 12.99
CA GLN A 188 17.53 -2.88 12.80
C GLN A 188 17.26 -3.77 11.59
N MET A 189 18.34 -4.30 11.00
CA MET A 189 18.24 -5.26 9.91
C MET A 189 17.69 -6.61 10.41
N PRO A 190 16.85 -7.31 9.62
CA PRO A 190 16.44 -8.67 9.95
C PRO A 190 17.64 -9.58 10.18
N ARG A 191 17.57 -10.39 11.25
CA ARG A 191 18.67 -11.25 11.69
C ARG A 191 18.23 -12.71 11.71
N ARG A 192 19.11 -13.60 11.24
CA ARG A 192 18.92 -15.05 11.44
C ARG A 192 19.05 -15.37 12.93
N ILE A 193 18.19 -16.24 13.44
CA ILE A 193 18.28 -16.68 14.83
C ILE A 193 19.54 -17.53 15.06
N ASP A 194 19.84 -18.42 14.12
CA ASP A 194 21.11 -19.15 14.08
C ASP A 194 21.85 -18.81 12.77
N SER A 195 22.99 -18.14 12.90
CA SER A 195 23.86 -17.81 11.77
C SER A 195 24.39 -19.02 11.00
N ARG A 196 24.43 -20.20 11.62
CA ARG A 196 24.88 -21.46 11.00
C ARG A 196 23.79 -22.15 10.21
N GLN A 197 22.53 -21.88 10.53
CA GLN A 197 21.38 -22.44 9.83
C GLN A 197 20.92 -21.47 8.75
N VAL A 198 21.42 -21.67 7.53
CA VAL A 198 21.12 -20.80 6.38
C VAL A 198 19.62 -20.77 6.08
N ASP A 199 18.94 -21.91 6.30
CA ASP A 199 17.50 -22.10 6.08
C ASP A 199 16.62 -21.88 7.32
N GLY A 200 17.20 -21.31 8.37
CA GLY A 200 16.50 -21.03 9.62
C GLY A 200 15.56 -19.82 9.55
N PRO A 201 14.71 -19.63 10.57
CA PRO A 201 13.84 -18.48 10.66
C PRO A 201 14.65 -17.19 10.79
N VAL A 202 14.15 -16.15 10.12
CA VAL A 202 14.67 -14.80 10.21
C VAL A 202 13.73 -13.99 11.09
N LEU A 203 14.33 -13.24 12.02
CA LEU A 203 13.64 -12.35 12.93
C LEU A 203 13.76 -10.91 12.44
N LEU A 204 12.61 -10.26 12.35
CA LEU A 204 12.49 -8.83 12.21
C LEU A 204 11.93 -8.28 13.53
N GLU A 205 12.72 -7.44 14.17
CA GLU A 205 12.31 -6.72 15.36
C GLU A 205 11.84 -5.32 14.94
N MET A 206 10.67 -4.90 15.42
CA MET A 206 10.04 -3.67 14.96
C MET A 206 9.06 -3.12 15.98
N ASP A 207 8.73 -1.84 15.84
CA ASP A 207 7.64 -1.20 16.55
C ASP A 207 6.44 -1.02 15.64
N LEU A 208 5.31 -1.60 16.04
CA LEU A 208 4.04 -1.43 15.35
C LEU A 208 3.29 -0.25 15.94
N GLN A 209 3.15 0.81 15.14
CA GLN A 209 2.48 2.03 15.57
C GLN A 209 0.96 1.86 15.68
N GLY A 210 0.39 2.59 16.64
CA GLY A 210 -1.06 2.73 16.81
C GLY A 210 -1.77 3.43 15.64
N THR A 211 -3.10 3.41 15.71
CA THR A 211 -3.99 4.09 14.75
C THR A 211 -4.06 5.61 14.98
N ALA A 212 -3.58 6.12 16.11
CA ALA A 212 -3.54 7.55 16.37
C ALA A 212 -2.61 8.27 15.38
N ASN A 213 -3.20 9.14 14.56
CA ASN A 213 -2.49 9.98 13.61
C ASN A 213 -1.33 10.71 14.27
N ARG A 214 -0.20 10.74 13.57
CA ARG A 214 0.92 11.63 13.88
C ARG A 214 0.39 13.06 13.73
N LYS A 215 0.01 13.73 14.82
CA LYS A 215 0.06 15.19 14.80
C LYS A 215 1.52 15.52 14.55
N ALA A 216 1.81 16.13 13.39
CA ALA A 216 3.10 16.74 13.15
C ALA A 216 3.39 17.69 14.33
N PRO A 217 4.64 17.80 14.81
CA PRO A 217 4.97 18.81 15.79
C PRO A 217 4.58 20.17 15.19
N SER A 218 3.68 20.87 15.87
CA SER A 218 3.45 22.28 15.62
C SER A 218 4.77 23.00 15.86
N GLN A 219 5.32 23.59 14.80
CA GLN A 219 6.39 24.57 14.93
C GLN A 219 5.88 25.81 15.66
#